data_AF-A0A924MA35-F1
#
_entry.id   AF-A0A924MA35-F1
#
_cell.length_a   1.000
_cell.length_b   1.000
_cell.length_c   1.000
_cell.angle_alpha   90.00
_cell.angle_beta   90.00
_cell.angle_gamma   90.00
#
_symmetry.space_group_name_H-M   'P 1'
#
loop_
_entity.id
_entity.type
_entity.pdbx_description
1 polymer ?
#
loop_
_entity_poly.entity_id
_entity_poly.type
_entity_poly.pdbx_seq_one_letter_code
_entity_poly.pdbx_strand_id
1 'polypeptide(L)'
;ETIIYEARKFKEYRGMGSLGAMSQGSGDRYFQDAEDDVKKFVPEGIEGRIAYKGPLSEVVYQYVGGLRAGMGYCGAKDIKALQQATFVQITNAGMKESHAHDIDITKEAPNYSRK
;
A
#
# COMPACT_ATOMS: atom_id res chain seq x y z
N GLU A 1 -14.63 -4.95 7.40
CA GLU A 1 -14.77 -6.16 8.24
C GLU A 1 -13.53 -7.06 8.11
N THR A 2 -13.33 -8.07 8.98
CA THR A 2 -12.27 -9.08 8.79
C THR A 2 -12.89 -10.30 8.11
N ILE A 3 -12.38 -10.65 6.93
CA ILE A 3 -12.86 -11.76 6.11
C ILE A 3 -11.88 -12.93 6.23
N ILE A 4 -12.39 -14.15 6.40
CA ILE A 4 -11.59 -15.37 6.27
C ILE A 4 -11.77 -15.92 4.86
N TYR A 5 -10.68 -16.11 4.14
CA TYR A 5 -10.68 -16.73 2.82
C TYR A 5 -9.45 -17.63 2.68
N GLU A 6 -9.63 -18.86 2.21
CA GLU A 6 -8.56 -19.86 2.10
C GLU A 6 -7.70 -19.95 3.38
N ALA A 7 -8.37 -20.04 4.53
CA ALA A 7 -7.77 -20.08 5.86
C ALA A 7 -6.86 -18.88 6.25
N ARG A 8 -6.86 -17.79 5.47
CA ARG A 8 -6.12 -16.55 5.77
C ARG A 8 -7.09 -15.41 6.10
N LYS A 9 -6.64 -14.50 6.97
CA LYS A 9 -7.38 -13.29 7.35
C LYS A 9 -7.11 -12.16 6.36
N PHE A 10 -8.17 -11.48 5.94
CA PHE A 10 -8.14 -10.33 5.05
C PHE A 10 -9.01 -9.20 5.60
N LYS A 11 -8.85 -8.00 5.06
CA LYS A 11 -9.80 -6.90 5.21
C LYS A 11 -10.18 -6.39 3.82
N GLU A 12 -11.42 -5.94 3.70
CA GLU A 12 -11.88 -5.23 2.49
C GLU A 12 -11.09 -3.94 2.30
N TYR A 13 -10.78 -3.65 1.04
CA TYR A 13 -10.12 -2.43 0.62
C TYR A 13 -10.71 -2.00 -0.71
N ARG A 14 -11.16 -0.75 -0.80
CA ARG A 14 -11.76 -0.20 -2.02
C ARG A 14 -11.27 1.22 -2.26
N GLY A 15 -11.13 1.58 -3.53
CA GLY A 15 -10.95 2.97 -3.94
C GLY A 15 -12.23 3.77 -3.70
N MET A 16 -12.12 5.06 -3.39
CA MET A 16 -13.31 5.89 -3.17
C MET A 16 -14.12 6.16 -4.44
N GLY A 17 -13.56 5.92 -5.62
CA GLY A 17 -14.22 5.97 -6.92
C GLY A 17 -14.72 4.60 -7.41
N SER A 18 -14.82 3.61 -6.51
CA SER A 18 -15.43 2.32 -6.84
C SER A 18 -16.96 2.41 -6.78
N LEU A 19 -17.66 1.52 -7.48
CA LEU A 19 -19.13 1.50 -7.52
C LEU A 19 -19.75 1.40 -6.12
N GLY A 20 -19.22 0.55 -5.24
CA GLY A 20 -19.71 0.38 -3.87
C GLY A 20 -19.41 1.57 -2.96
N ALA A 21 -18.39 2.38 -3.26
CA ALA A 21 -18.13 3.63 -2.55
C ALA A 21 -19.04 4.75 -3.08
N MET A 22 -19.13 4.91 -4.40
CA MET A 22 -19.90 5.98 -5.05
C MET A 22 -21.40 5.83 -4.79
N SER A 23 -21.91 4.60 -4.78
CA SER A 23 -23.31 4.32 -4.40
C SER A 23 -23.65 4.69 -2.95
N GLN A 24 -22.64 4.92 -2.10
CA GLN A 24 -22.80 5.37 -0.71
C GLN A 24 -22.51 6.88 -0.56
N GLY A 25 -22.46 7.63 -1.66
CA GLY A 25 -22.35 9.09 -1.65
C GLY A 25 -20.94 9.64 -1.82
N SER A 26 -19.97 8.84 -2.29
CA SER A 26 -18.67 9.42 -2.72
C SER A 26 -18.70 10.01 -4.14
N GLY A 27 -19.80 9.86 -4.88
CA GLY A 27 -19.96 10.26 -6.29
C GLY A 27 -19.70 11.75 -6.58
N ASP A 28 -20.05 12.65 -5.66
CA ASP A 28 -19.85 14.12 -5.77
C ASP A 28 -18.40 14.46 -6.11
N ARG A 29 -17.48 13.83 -5.39
CA ARG A 29 -16.04 14.04 -5.57
C ARG A 29 -15.51 13.50 -6.90
N TYR A 30 -16.29 12.66 -7.58
CA TYR A 30 -16.01 12.12 -8.90
C TYR A 30 -16.90 12.74 -9.98
N PHE A 31 -17.63 13.81 -9.64
CA PHE A 31 -18.51 14.55 -10.55
C PHE A 31 -19.62 13.68 -11.15
N GLN A 32 -20.11 12.71 -10.38
CA GLN A 32 -21.19 11.79 -10.81
C GLN A 32 -22.56 12.09 -10.18
N ASP A 33 -22.67 13.21 -9.46
CA ASP A 33 -23.90 13.62 -8.74
C ASP A 33 -25.09 13.94 -9.63
N ALA A 34 -24.86 14.23 -10.91
CA ALA A 34 -25.96 14.48 -11.86
C ALA A 34 -26.64 13.18 -12.33
N GLU A 35 -26.10 12.01 -11.96
CA GLU A 35 -26.62 10.71 -12.36
C GLU A 35 -27.21 9.96 -11.17
N ASP A 36 -28.54 9.91 -11.10
CA ASP A 36 -29.26 9.21 -10.02
C ASP A 36 -29.17 7.67 -10.16
N ASP A 37 -28.85 7.15 -11.35
CA ASP A 37 -28.69 5.72 -11.60
C ASP A 37 -27.23 5.28 -11.44
N VAL A 38 -26.95 4.66 -10.28
CA VAL A 38 -25.66 4.04 -9.94
C VAL A 38 -25.13 3.11 -11.04
N LYS A 39 -26.00 2.50 -11.87
CA LYS A 39 -25.55 1.62 -12.97
C LYS A 39 -24.82 2.34 -14.09
N LYS A 40 -24.98 3.65 -14.19
CA LYS A 40 -24.29 4.48 -15.20
C LYS A 40 -23.04 5.14 -14.66
N PHE A 41 -22.70 4.91 -13.39
CA PHE A 41 -21.43 5.36 -12.83
C PHE A 41 -20.27 4.74 -13.59
N VAL A 42 -19.27 5.57 -13.86
CA VAL A 42 -18.01 5.15 -14.48
C VAL A 42 -16.97 5.04 -13.36
N PRO A 43 -16.65 3.83 -12.87
CA PRO A 43 -15.76 3.69 -11.72
C PRO A 43 -14.30 3.94 -12.11
N GLU A 44 -13.61 4.73 -11.29
CA GLU A 44 -12.15 4.96 -11.35
C GLU A 44 -11.40 4.18 -10.26
N GLY A 45 -12.13 3.47 -9.38
CA GLY A 45 -11.59 2.65 -8.31
C GLY A 45 -12.03 1.20 -8.40
N ILE A 46 -11.17 0.30 -7.94
CA ILE A 46 -11.50 -1.12 -7.75
C ILE A 46 -11.87 -1.44 -6.31
N GLU A 47 -12.52 -2.58 -6.12
CA GLU A 47 -12.80 -3.17 -4.82
C GLU A 47 -12.08 -4.50 -4.71
N GLY A 48 -11.55 -4.78 -3.53
CA GLY A 48 -10.84 -6.02 -3.29
C GLY A 48 -10.57 -6.23 -1.82
N ARG A 49 -9.56 -7.05 -1.55
CA ARG A 49 -9.16 -7.41 -0.20
C ARG A 49 -7.64 -7.37 -0.06
N ILE A 50 -7.20 -6.98 1.11
CA ILE A 50 -5.79 -6.97 1.50
C ILE A 50 -5.57 -7.93 2.66
N ALA A 51 -4.40 -8.57 2.72
CA ALA A 51 -4.06 -9.46 3.82
C ALA A 51 -4.10 -8.68 5.15
N TYR A 52 -4.64 -9.29 6.19
CA TYR A 52 -4.66 -8.69 7.52
C TYR A 52 -3.22 -8.49 8.03
N LYS A 53 -2.88 -7.27 8.44
CA LYS A 53 -1.52 -6.87 8.85
C LYS A 53 -1.32 -6.72 10.36
N GLY A 54 -2.33 -7.06 11.17
CA GLY A 54 -2.26 -6.87 12.62
C GLY A 54 -2.66 -5.45 13.06
N PRO A 55 -2.26 -5.06 14.28
CA PRO A 55 -2.49 -3.72 14.83
C PRO A 55 -1.74 -2.63 14.04
N LEU A 56 -2.34 -1.44 13.97
CA LEU A 56 -1.73 -0.29 13.31
C LEU A 56 -0.36 0.09 13.91
N SER A 57 -0.22 -0.01 15.24
CA SER A 57 1.01 0.32 15.96
C SER A 57 2.21 -0.49 15.47
N GLU A 58 2.03 -1.78 15.19
CA GLU A 58 3.10 -2.66 14.69
C GLU A 58 3.52 -2.29 13.27
N VAL A 59 2.56 -1.97 12.39
CA VAL A 59 2.84 -1.53 11.02
C VAL A 59 3.61 -0.22 11.02
N VAL A 60 3.15 0.76 11.81
CA VAL A 60 3.82 2.07 11.93
C VAL A 60 5.23 1.92 12.49
N TYR A 61 5.41 1.06 13.50
CA TYR A 61 6.74 0.79 14.06
C TYR A 61 7.72 0.30 12.99
N GLN A 62 7.31 -0.66 12.15
CA GLN A 62 8.16 -1.17 11.06
C GLN A 62 8.47 -0.10 10.00
N TYR A 63 7.49 0.71 9.61
CA TYR A 63 7.71 1.80 8.64
C TYR A 63 8.64 2.89 9.17
N VAL A 64 8.45 3.31 10.42
CA VAL A 64 9.35 4.28 11.06
C VAL A 64 10.75 3.70 11.23
N GLY A 65 10.87 2.42 11.55
CA GLY A 65 12.15 1.71 11.61
C GLY A 65 12.90 1.74 10.29
N GLY A 66 12.22 1.40 9.18
CA GLY A 66 12.78 1.47 7.83
C GLY A 66 13.20 2.88 7.42
N LEU A 67 12.36 3.88 7.70
CA LEU A 67 12.68 5.29 7.44
C LEU A 67 13.94 5.73 8.21
N ARG A 68 14.03 5.41 9.50
CA ARG A 68 15.19 5.75 10.34
C ARG A 68 16.48 5.07 9.86
N ALA A 69 16.40 3.81 9.43
CA ALA A 69 17.54 3.11 8.83
C ALA A 69 18.01 3.80 7.55
N GLY A 70 17.07 4.17 6.66
CA GLY A 70 17.35 4.95 5.45
C GLY A 70 18.00 6.30 5.76
N MET A 71 17.47 7.04 6.74
CA MET A 71 18.09 8.28 7.22
C MET A 71 19.52 8.06 7.72
N GLY A 72 19.78 6.95 8.42
CA GLY A 72 21.13 6.55 8.85
C GLY A 72 22.09 6.35 7.68
N TYR A 73 21.69 5.61 6.65
CA TYR A 73 22.51 5.42 5.44
C TYR A 73 22.81 6.73 4.70
N CYS A 74 21.87 7.67 4.71
CA CYS A 74 22.04 8.98 4.07
C CYS A 74 22.72 10.02 4.97
N GLY A 75 23.07 9.69 6.22
CA GLY A 75 23.60 10.67 7.19
C GLY A 75 22.62 11.80 7.53
N ALA A 76 21.32 11.57 7.39
CA ALA A 76 20.28 12.58 7.57
C ALA A 76 19.79 12.61 9.03
N LYS A 77 20.07 13.71 9.74
CA LYS A 77 19.64 13.91 11.14
C LYS A 77 18.14 14.17 11.30
N ASP A 78 17.48 14.64 10.25
CA ASP A 78 16.05 14.98 10.22
C ASP A 78 15.46 14.82 8.81
N ILE A 79 14.15 15.00 8.67
CA ILE A 79 13.45 14.82 7.39
C ILE A 79 13.88 15.85 6.34
N LYS A 80 14.22 17.08 6.75
CA LYS A 80 14.67 18.12 5.82
C LYS A 80 16.03 17.76 5.22
N ALA A 81 16.93 17.21 6.04
CA ALA A 81 18.20 16.69 5.57
C ALA A 81 18.02 15.49 4.62
N LEU A 82 17.09 14.57 4.93
CA LEU A 82 16.81 13.41 4.07
C LEU A 82 16.30 13.84 2.69
N GLN A 83 15.48 14.90 2.62
CA GLN A 83 14.97 15.44 1.36
C GLN A 83 16.07 16.00 0.43
N GLN A 84 17.30 16.21 0.93
CA GLN A 84 18.47 16.60 0.12
C GLN A 84 19.30 15.40 -0.34
N ALA A 85 18.91 14.16 0.00
CA ALA A 85 19.62 12.97 -0.42
C ALA A 85 19.55 12.78 -1.94
N THR A 86 20.56 12.12 -2.49
CA THR A 86 20.67 11.87 -3.93
C THR A 86 20.06 10.53 -4.30
N PHE A 87 19.29 10.51 -5.39
CA PHE A 87 18.81 9.28 -5.99
C PHE A 87 19.70 8.86 -7.15
N VAL A 88 19.74 7.55 -7.39
CA VAL A 88 20.35 6.97 -8.59
C VAL A 88 19.27 6.26 -9.39
N GLN A 89 19.37 6.36 -10.72
CA GLN A 89 18.49 5.61 -11.60
C GLN A 89 19.00 4.17 -11.71
N ILE A 90 18.10 3.19 -11.54
CA ILE A 90 18.42 1.77 -11.67
C ILE A 90 17.62 1.16 -12.82
N THR A 91 18.10 0.02 -13.32
CA THR A 91 17.38 -0.79 -14.32
C THR A 91 16.42 -1.75 -13.64
N ASN A 92 15.56 -2.41 -14.42
CA ASN A 92 14.71 -3.49 -13.92
C ASN A 92 15.53 -4.67 -13.34
N ALA A 93 16.75 -4.90 -13.83
CA ALA A 93 17.65 -5.90 -13.26
C ALA A 93 18.11 -5.49 -11.86
N GLY A 94 18.51 -4.23 -11.67
CA GLY A 94 18.86 -3.70 -10.34
C GLY A 94 17.70 -3.72 -9.35
N MET A 95 16.47 -3.52 -9.83
CA MET A 95 15.27 -3.65 -8.98
C MET A 95 15.07 -5.10 -8.51
N LYS A 96 15.22 -6.08 -9.40
CA LYS A 96 15.17 -7.51 -9.03
C LYS A 96 16.29 -7.88 -8.05
N GLU A 97 17.51 -7.38 -8.29
CA GLU A 97 18.66 -7.57 -7.41
C GLU A 97 18.41 -6.99 -6.00
N SER A 98 17.70 -5.86 -5.91
CA SER A 98 17.38 -5.23 -4.61
C SER A 98 16.43 -6.06 -3.72
N HIS A 99 15.70 -7.02 -4.28
CA HIS A 99 14.73 -7.86 -3.58
C HIS A 99 15.23 -9.28 -3.38
N ALA A 100 15.26 -9.79 -2.13
CA ALA A 100 15.63 -11.18 -1.76
C ALA A 100 16.45 -11.89 -2.86
N HIS A 101 15.97 -12.85 -3.65
CA HIS A 101 16.60 -13.43 -4.88
C HIS A 101 17.57 -14.59 -4.64
N ASP A 102 17.44 -15.58 -5.53
CA ASP A 102 18.16 -16.86 -5.53
C ASP A 102 18.08 -17.66 -4.22
N ILE A 103 17.03 -17.42 -3.42
CA ILE A 103 16.71 -18.12 -2.17
C ILE A 103 15.20 -18.31 -1.97
N ASP A 104 14.85 -19.36 -1.23
CA ASP A 104 13.49 -19.60 -0.75
C ASP A 104 13.27 -18.99 0.63
N ILE A 105 12.25 -18.12 0.74
CA ILE A 105 11.86 -17.50 2.01
C ILE A 105 11.02 -18.51 2.81
N THR A 106 11.58 -19.03 3.90
CA THR A 106 10.91 -20.02 4.77
C THR A 106 10.14 -19.39 5.92
N LYS A 107 10.40 -18.12 6.23
CA LYS A 107 9.72 -17.35 7.29
C LYS A 107 9.48 -15.92 6.82
N GLU A 108 8.23 -15.47 6.89
CA GLU A 108 7.86 -14.10 6.53
C GLU A 108 8.47 -13.12 7.54
N ALA A 109 9.12 -12.07 7.03
CA ALA A 109 9.59 -10.95 7.84
C ALA A 109 8.45 -9.93 8.04
N PRO A 110 8.40 -9.21 9.17
CA PRO A 110 7.30 -8.31 9.50
C PRO A 110 7.20 -7.09 8.55
N ASN A 111 8.29 -6.75 7.86
CA ASN A 111 8.41 -5.58 6.98
C ASN A 111 8.70 -5.93 5.51
N TYR A 112 8.66 -7.21 5.13
CA TYR A 112 8.97 -7.63 3.75
C TYR A 112 7.98 -8.68 3.23
N SER A 113 7.43 -8.42 2.05
CA SER A 113 6.55 -9.31 1.31
C SER A 113 6.81 -9.13 -0.18
N ARG A 114 6.95 -10.23 -0.91
CA ARG A 114 7.17 -10.24 -2.38
C ARG A 114 5.90 -10.19 -3.22
N LYS A 115 4.73 -10.22 -2.58
CA LYS A 115 3.43 -10.10 -3.27
C LYS A 115 3.22 -8.73 -3.88
#